data_AF-A0A3D1CFU5-F1
#
_entry.id   AF-A0A3D1CFU5-F1
#
_cell.length_a   1.000
_cell.length_b   1.000
_cell.length_c   1.000
_cell.angle_alpha   90.00
_cell.angle_beta   90.00
_cell.angle_gamma   90.00
#
_symmetry.space_group_name_H-M   'P 1'
#
loop_
_entity.id
_entity.type
_entity.pdbx_description
1 polymer ?
#
loop_
_entity_poly.entity_id
_entity_poly.type
_entity_poly.pdbx_seq_one_letter_code
_entity_poly.pdbx_strand_id
1 'polypeptide(L)'
;MINVVSFSGDAEFKSERPTGVVKSNELRGYLESFSRDALSKDEVYRLAGQLQVYRLPETDATDIKHVEYLNEKHGIKRKEDMTRPNIS
;
A
#
# COMPACT_ATOMS: atom_id res chain seq x y z
N MET A 1 11.66 8.68 3.46
CA MET A 1 10.88 7.50 3.92
C MET A 1 10.97 7.47 5.44
N ILE A 2 9.85 7.52 6.15
CA ILE A 2 9.81 7.51 7.62
C ILE A 2 9.59 6.06 8.05
N ASN A 3 10.56 5.47 8.74
CA ASN A 3 10.46 4.13 9.30
C ASN A 3 10.20 4.25 10.81
N VAL A 4 9.26 3.46 11.32
CA VAL A 4 8.94 3.38 12.75
C VAL A 4 9.14 1.95 13.22
N VAL A 5 9.79 1.77 14.37
CA VAL A 5 9.96 0.47 15.02
C VAL A 5 9.19 0.50 16.34
N SER A 6 8.22 -0.38 16.50
CA SER A 6 7.43 -0.51 17.73
C SER A 6 7.89 -1.72 18.53
N PHE A 7 8.21 -1.51 19.81
CA PHE A 7 8.48 -2.61 20.75
C PHE A 7 7.21 -2.97 21.52
N SER A 8 6.81 -4.23 21.41
CA SER A 8 5.66 -4.81 22.12
C SER A 8 6.11 -5.43 23.45
N GLY A 9 5.45 -5.07 24.54
CA GLY A 9 5.72 -5.59 25.89
C GLY A 9 6.62 -4.69 26.74
N ASP A 10 7.15 -5.24 27.83
CA ASP A 10 7.92 -4.51 28.87
C ASP A 10 9.42 -4.45 28.57
N ALA A 11 9.79 -4.41 27.29
CA ALA A 11 11.20 -4.31 26.90
C ALA A 11 11.79 -2.96 27.33
N GLU A 12 12.89 -3.01 28.07
CA GLU A 12 13.66 -1.85 28.50
C GLU A 12 14.91 -1.68 27.64
N PHE A 13 15.19 -0.44 27.24
CA PHE A 13 16.43 -0.12 26.52
C PHE A 13 17.58 -0.11 27.53
N LYS A 14 18.60 -0.93 27.29
CA LYS A 14 19.85 -0.93 28.07
C LYS A 14 20.78 0.26 27.75
N SER A 15 20.37 1.10 26.81
CA SER A 15 21.08 2.27 26.29
C SER A 15 20.10 3.40 26.02
N GLU A 16 20.60 4.56 25.59
CA GLU A 16 19.72 5.61 25.07
C GLU A 16 18.87 5.09 23.91
N ARG A 17 17.60 5.52 23.87
CA ARG A 17 16.61 5.07 22.91
C ARG A 17 16.88 5.70 21.53
N PRO A 18 17.04 4.91 20.45
CA PRO A 18 17.23 5.45 19.12
C PRO A 18 16.01 6.23 18.62
N THR A 19 16.25 7.24 17.79
CA THR A 19 15.19 8.03 17.13
C THR A 19 14.32 7.14 16.23
N GLY A 20 13.00 7.28 16.33
CA GLY A 20 12.03 6.49 15.55
C GLY A 20 11.65 5.14 16.17
N VAL A 21 12.13 4.85 17.39
CA VAL A 21 11.73 3.67 18.17
C VAL A 21 10.73 4.07 19.25
N VAL A 22 9.54 3.47 19.22
CA VAL A 22 8.43 3.78 20.14
C VAL A 22 7.97 2.53 20.88
N LYS A 23 7.45 2.70 22.10
CA LYS A 23 6.72 1.62 22.78
C LYS A 23 5.31 1.50 22.22
N SER A 24 4.68 0.34 22.36
CA SER A 24 3.32 0.12 21.82
C SER A 24 2.28 1.11 22.35
N ASN A 25 2.39 1.59 23.59
CA ASN A 25 1.51 2.61 24.16
C ASN A 25 1.78 4.03 23.59
N GLU A 26 2.98 4.28 23.06
CA GLU A 26 3.40 5.55 22.47
C GLU A 26 3.14 5.62 20.96
N LEU A 27 2.95 4.48 20.29
CA LEU A 27 2.79 4.38 18.84
C LEU A 27 1.67 5.27 18.31
N ARG A 28 0.51 5.31 19.00
CA ARG A 28 -0.62 6.16 18.60
C ARG A 28 -0.23 7.64 18.57
N GLY A 29 0.34 8.14 19.68
CA GLY A 29 0.76 9.53 19.79
C GLY A 29 1.86 9.88 18.79
N TYR A 30 2.77 8.94 18.51
CA TYR A 30 3.78 9.09 17.46
C TYR A 30 3.17 9.18 16.06
N LEU A 31 2.14 8.38 15.74
CA LEU A 31 1.45 8.44 14.45
C LEU A 31 0.58 9.70 14.29
N GLU A 32 0.08 10.25 15.40
CA GLU A 32 -0.75 11.47 15.44
C GLU A 32 0.10 12.76 15.44
N SER A 33 1.38 12.68 15.83
CA SER A 33 2.30 13.83 15.83
C SER A 33 2.78 14.23 14.44
N PHE A 34 2.69 13.32 13.46
CA PHE A 34 2.90 13.71 12.07
C PHE A 34 1.78 14.67 11.67
N SER A 35 2.14 15.88 11.26
CA SER A 35 1.22 16.79 10.57
C SER A 35 0.61 16.04 9.41
N ARG A 36 -0.61 15.57 9.60
CA ARG A 36 -1.40 15.03 8.51
C ARG A 36 -1.87 16.25 7.75
N ASP A 37 -1.27 16.49 6.59
CA ASP A 37 -2.06 16.95 5.45
C ASP A 37 -3.06 15.82 5.14
N ALA A 38 -4.02 15.63 6.05
CA ALA A 38 -5.11 14.71 5.88
C ALA A 38 -6.01 15.36 4.84
N LEU A 39 -6.24 14.65 3.75
CA LEU A 39 -7.28 15.04 2.81
C LEU A 39 -8.58 15.21 3.60
N SER A 40 -9.13 16.42 3.53
CA SER A 40 -10.47 16.67 4.01
C SER A 40 -11.46 15.76 3.27
N LYS A 41 -12.61 15.53 3.88
CA LYS A 41 -13.66 14.72 3.27
C LYS A 41 -14.07 15.24 1.89
N ASP A 42 -14.09 16.56 1.72
CA ASP A 42 -14.43 17.20 0.45
C ASP A 42 -13.34 17.00 -0.61
N GLU A 43 -12.07 17.05 -0.22
CA GLU A 43 -10.96 16.73 -1.13
C GLU A 43 -11.02 15.28 -1.57
N VAL A 44 -11.34 14.35 -0.67
CA VAL A 44 -11.54 12.94 -1.01
C VAL A 44 -12.66 12.78 -2.03
N TYR A 45 -13.81 13.42 -1.83
CA TYR A 45 -14.92 13.34 -2.78
C TYR A 45 -14.60 13.97 -4.13
N ARG A 46 -13.92 15.12 -4.14
CA ARG A 46 -13.48 15.78 -5.37
C ARG A 46 -12.53 14.87 -6.17
N LEU A 47 -11.54 14.27 -5.50
CA LEU A 47 -10.60 13.35 -6.14
C LEU A 47 -11.28 12.08 -6.64
N ALA A 48 -12.18 11.49 -5.85
CA ALA A 48 -12.96 10.33 -6.25
C ALA A 48 -13.79 10.62 -7.52
N GLY A 49 -14.45 11.78 -7.57
CA GLY A 49 -15.19 12.23 -8.75
C GLY A 49 -14.30 12.39 -9.97
N GLN A 50 -13.13 13.01 -9.83
CA GLN A 50 -12.16 13.16 -10.93
C GLN A 50 -11.69 11.79 -11.45
N LEU A 51 -11.36 10.85 -10.56
CA LEU A 51 -10.96 9.51 -10.95
C LEU A 51 -12.08 8.80 -11.71
N GLN A 52 -13.33 8.95 -11.26
CA GLN A 52 -14.49 8.33 -11.91
C GLN A 52 -14.69 8.83 -13.34
N VAL A 53 -14.43 10.12 -13.63
CA VAL A 53 -14.55 10.69 -14.97
C VAL A 53 -13.56 10.06 -15.96
N TYR A 54 -12.34 9.80 -15.52
CA TYR A 54 -11.30 9.21 -16.37
C TYR A 54 -11.30 7.69 -16.35
N ARG A 55 -12.15 7.09 -15.53
CA ARG A 55 -12.22 5.64 -15.39
C ARG A 55 -12.84 5.01 -16.62
N LEU A 56 -12.18 3.98 -17.13
CA LEU A 56 -12.75 3.14 -18.18
C LEU A 56 -14.00 2.39 -17.67
N PRO A 57 -15.00 2.15 -18.52
CA PRO A 57 -16.20 1.41 -18.13
C PRO A 57 -15.90 0.01 -17.57
N GLU A 58 -16.52 -0.35 -16.45
CA GLU A 58 -16.50 -1.72 -15.91
C GLU A 58 -17.19 -2.67 -16.87
N THR A 59 -16.39 -3.30 -17.72
CA THR A 59 -16.84 -4.18 -18.79
C THR A 59 -15.80 -5.26 -18.95
N ASP A 60 -16.22 -6.46 -19.38
CA ASP A 60 -15.32 -7.58 -19.62
C ASP A 60 -14.14 -7.19 -20.52
N ALA A 61 -14.39 -6.34 -21.53
CA ALA A 61 -13.35 -5.84 -22.43
C ALA A 61 -12.30 -4.96 -21.72
N THR A 62 -12.72 -4.16 -20.74
CA THR A 62 -11.81 -3.32 -19.94
C THR A 62 -11.03 -4.16 -18.93
N ASP A 63 -11.64 -5.20 -18.37
CA ASP A 63 -10.98 -6.14 -17.46
C ASP A 63 -9.91 -6.97 -18.17
N ILE A 64 -10.19 -7.46 -19.37
CA ILE A 64 -9.19 -8.17 -20.20
C ILE A 64 -7.97 -7.27 -20.44
N LYS A 65 -8.19 -6.03 -20.88
CA LYS A 65 -7.10 -5.05 -21.10
C LYS A 65 -6.32 -4.73 -19.83
N HIS A 66 -7.00 -4.66 -18.69
CA HIS A 66 -6.36 -4.43 -17.40
C HIS A 66 -5.40 -5.58 -17.05
N VAL A 67 -5.85 -6.83 -17.20
CA VAL A 67 -5.03 -8.02 -16.94
C VAL A 67 -3.86 -8.11 -17.93
N GLU A 68 -4.08 -7.84 -19.21
CA GLU A 68 -3.01 -7.79 -20.23
C GLU A 68 -1.92 -6.78 -19.84
N TYR A 69 -2.31 -5.56 -19.47
CA TYR A 69 -1.37 -4.53 -19.01
C TYR A 69 -0.58 -4.95 -17.78
N LEU A 70 -1.24 -5.56 -16.78
CA LEU A 70 -0.57 -6.04 -15.58
C LEU A 70 0.43 -7.16 -15.89
N ASN A 71 0.06 -8.07 -16.80
CA ASN A 71 0.93 -9.17 -17.24
C ASN A 71 2.16 -8.64 -17.98
N GLU A 72 1.99 -7.64 -18.85
CA GLU A 72 3.10 -7.00 -19.57
C GLU A 72 4.04 -6.25 -18.62
N LYS A 73 3.48 -5.42 -17.73
CA LYS A 73 4.25 -4.50 -16.89
C LYS A 73 4.93 -5.19 -15.70
N HIS A 74 4.28 -6.20 -15.13
CA HIS A 74 4.71 -6.82 -13.88
C HIS A 74 5.03 -8.32 -14.03
N GLY A 75 4.84 -8.92 -15.21
CA GLY A 75 5.16 -10.32 -15.46
C GLY A 75 4.35 -11.29 -14.59
N ILE A 76 3.16 -10.90 -14.13
CA ILE A 76 2.31 -11.72 -13.26
C ILE A 76 1.72 -12.87 -14.09
N LYS A 77 2.52 -13.90 -14.34
CA LYS A 77 2.02 -15.14 -14.93
C LYS A 77 1.02 -15.75 -13.95
N ARG A 78 -0.17 -16.11 -14.44
CA ARG A 78 -1.10 -16.94 -13.66
C ARG A 78 -0.35 -18.22 -13.29
N LYS A 79 -0.54 -18.75 -12.08
CA LYS A 79 0.13 -19.98 -11.61
C LYS A 79 -0.03 -21.16 -12.59
N GLU A 80 -1.09 -21.15 -13.40
CA GLU A 80 -1.40 -22.12 -14.46
C GLU A 80 -0.41 -22.10 -15.64
N ASP A 81 0.24 -20.96 -15.91
CA ASP A 81 1.19 -20.78 -17.02
C ASP A 81 2.64 -21.19 -16.64
N MET A 82 2.87 -21.60 -15.38
CA MET A 82 4.19 -21.97 -14.85
C MET A 82 4.41 -23.49 -14.79
N THR A 83 3.40 -24.31 -15.12
CA THR A 83 3.44 -25.78 -14.96
C THR A 83 3.50 -26.60 -16.25
N ARG A 84 3.70 -25.98 -17.42
CA ARG A 84 3.96 -26.74 -18.65
C ARG A 84 5.46 -26.69 -18.98
N PRO A 85 6.23 -27.76 -18.71
CA PRO A 85 7.58 -27.85 -19.24
C PRO A 85 7.48 -27.88 -20.77
N ASN A 86 8.27 -27.03 -21.41
CA ASN A 86 8.47 -27.03 -22.85
C ASN A 86 9.26 -28.29 -23.21
N ILE A 87 8.55 -29.36 -23.57
CA ILE A 87 9.14 -30.58 -24.12
C ILE A 87 9.19 -30.38 -25.63
N SER A 88 10.36 -29.97 -26.12
CA SER A 88 10.83 -30.28 -27.49
C SER A 88 11.50 -31.64 -27.49
#